data_AF-A0A3L8S5X8-F1
#
_entry.id   AF-A0A3L8S5X8-F1
#
_cell.length_a   1.000
_cell.length_b   1.000
_cell.length_c   1.000
_cell.angle_alpha   90.00
_cell.angle_beta   90.00
_cell.angle_gamma   90.00
#
_symmetry.space_group_name_H-M   'P 1'
#
loop_
_entity.id
_entity.type
_entity.pdbx_description
1 polymer ?
#
loop_
_entity_poly.entity_id
_entity_poly.type
_entity_poly.pdbx_seq_one_letter_code
_entity_poly.pdbx_strand_id
1 'polypeptide(L)'
;MEPTNFIAKDNYWKKHVEREGDAAKRWADKWGFLKTPLEELLGDEKKEGAKPKLQLPDHLQVRPVTPVEKYIKVLPSPPVPKTTQGFIGWRSGVPALALEHDYQIQSCKGAVCSMK
;
A
#
# COMPACT_ATOMS: atom_id res chain seq x y z
N MET A 1 42.50 -0.28 21.03
CA MET A 1 41.44 -1.32 21.07
C MET A 1 41.36 -1.82 22.49
N GLU A 2 40.24 -1.61 23.17
CA GLU A 2 40.03 -2.20 24.50
C GLU A 2 40.12 -3.74 24.42
N PRO A 3 40.80 -4.42 25.36
CA PRO A 3 40.87 -5.88 25.37
C PRO A 3 39.48 -6.44 25.64
N THR A 4 38.77 -6.86 24.60
CA THR A 4 37.47 -7.52 24.77
C THR A 4 37.70 -8.84 25.51
N ASN A 5 37.16 -8.95 26.72
CA ASN A 5 37.24 -10.17 27.53
C ASN A 5 36.51 -11.31 26.80
N PHE A 6 37.30 -12.18 26.14
CA PHE A 6 36.79 -13.28 25.31
C PHE A 6 35.89 -14.25 26.09
N ILE A 7 36.17 -14.43 27.38
CA ILE A 7 35.36 -15.27 28.28
C ILE A 7 33.99 -14.64 28.51
N ALA A 8 33.92 -13.32 28.69
CA ALA A 8 32.66 -12.61 28.82
C ALA A 8 31.82 -12.75 27.54
N LYS A 9 32.44 -12.58 26.37
CA LYS A 9 31.77 -12.74 25.07
C LYS A 9 31.22 -14.16 24.87
N ASP A 10 32.02 -15.18 25.16
CA ASP A 10 31.58 -16.58 25.09
C ASP A 10 30.40 -16.88 26.02
N ASN A 11 30.44 -16.36 27.25
CA ASN A 11 29.33 -16.51 28.20
C ASN A 11 28.05 -15.81 27.74
N TYR A 12 28.13 -14.67 27.05
CA TYR A 12 26.96 -14.03 26.46
C TYR A 12 26.34 -14.90 25.36
N TRP A 13 27.16 -15.49 24.49
CA TRP A 13 26.69 -16.39 23.44
C TRP A 13 26.00 -17.63 24.01
N LYS A 14 26.60 -18.26 25.03
CA LYS A 14 25.99 -19.40 25.73
C LYS A 14 24.61 -19.05 26.29
N LYS A 15 24.49 -17.91 26.97
CA LYS A 15 23.19 -17.43 27.50
C LYS A 15 22.16 -17.13 26.43
N HIS A 16 22.57 -16.70 25.23
CA HIS A 16 21.64 -16.49 24.11
C HIS A 16 21.13 -17.81 23.57
N VAL A 17 22.01 -18.79 23.37
CA VAL A 17 21.62 -20.13 22.90
C VAL A 17 20.69 -20.83 23.90
N GLU A 18 20.97 -20.74 25.19
CA GLU A 18 20.08 -21.27 26.24
C GLU A 18 18.70 -20.62 26.21
N ARG A 19 18.65 -19.29 26.09
CA ARG A 19 17.40 -18.53 26.03
C ARG A 19 16.59 -18.86 24.78
N GLU A 20 17.25 -19.04 23.65
CA GLU A 20 16.60 -19.44 22.40
C GLU A 20 15.99 -20.84 22.55
N GLY A 21 16.73 -21.79 23.13
CA GLY A 21 16.22 -23.12 23.43
C GLY A 21 15.00 -23.10 24.35
N ASP A 22 15.02 -22.30 25.41
CA ASP A 22 13.89 -22.14 26.33
C ASP A 22 12.70 -21.44 25.68
N ALA A 23 12.95 -20.45 24.82
CA ALA A 23 11.91 -19.78 24.05
C ALA A 23 11.24 -20.73 23.06
N ALA A 24 12.01 -21.59 22.38
CA ALA A 24 11.49 -22.60 21.47
C ALA A 24 10.60 -23.62 22.19
N LYS A 25 11.02 -24.10 23.37
CA LYS A 25 10.21 -25.00 24.21
C LYS A 25 8.89 -24.35 24.66
N ARG A 26 8.95 -23.10 25.12
CA ARG A 26 7.79 -22.32 25.59
C ARG A 26 6.97 -21.69 24.47
N TRP A 27 7.38 -21.86 23.20
CA TRP A 27 6.70 -21.25 22.06
C TRP A 27 5.34 -21.88 21.86
N ALA A 28 5.24 -23.22 21.95
CA ALA A 28 3.98 -23.93 21.79
C ALA A 28 2.94 -23.54 22.85
N ASP A 29 3.34 -23.35 24.10
CA ASP A 29 2.42 -22.96 25.17
C ASP A 29 1.93 -21.51 25.00
N LYS A 30 2.81 -20.59 24.60
CA LYS A 30 2.47 -19.17 24.46
C LYS A 30 1.79 -18.82 23.13
N TRP A 31 2.13 -19.53 22.06
CA TRP A 31 1.74 -19.20 20.69
C TRP A 31 1.06 -20.37 19.96
N GLY A 32 0.78 -21.48 20.65
CA GLY A 32 0.10 -22.65 20.08
C GLY A 32 -1.27 -22.32 19.50
N PHE A 33 -1.94 -21.29 20.02
CA PHE A 33 -3.20 -20.78 19.49
C PHE A 33 -3.08 -20.23 18.04
N LEU A 34 -1.87 -19.90 17.56
CA LEU A 34 -1.68 -19.49 16.16
C LEU A 34 -1.81 -20.66 15.18
N LYS A 35 -1.73 -21.90 15.68
CA LYS A 35 -1.92 -23.12 14.88
C LYS A 35 -3.37 -23.61 14.91
N THR A 36 -4.14 -23.21 15.90
CA THR A 36 -5.56 -23.62 16.01
C THR A 36 -6.40 -22.83 15.02
N PRO A 37 -7.35 -23.50 14.33
CA PRO A 37 -8.26 -22.83 13.41
C PRO A 37 -9.13 -21.81 14.17
N LEU A 38 -9.53 -20.75 13.48
CA LEU A 38 -10.28 -19.63 14.06
C LEU A 38 -11.59 -20.11 14.69
N GLU A 39 -12.19 -21.13 14.13
CA GLU A 39 -13.44 -21.76 14.54
C GLU A 39 -13.35 -22.37 15.95
N GLU A 40 -12.21 -22.95 16.32
CA GLU A 40 -11.98 -23.49 17.67
C GLU A 40 -11.70 -22.39 18.69
N LEU A 41 -11.08 -21.29 18.25
CA LEU A 41 -10.77 -20.12 19.10
C LEU A 41 -11.99 -19.27 19.40
N LEU A 42 -12.90 -19.14 18.42
CA LEU A 42 -14.15 -18.41 18.61
C LEU A 42 -15.10 -19.16 19.56
N GLY A 43 -14.80 -20.44 19.84
CA GLY A 43 -15.68 -21.35 20.56
C GLY A 43 -16.98 -21.58 19.79
N ASP A 44 -17.86 -22.44 20.33
CA ASP A 44 -19.28 -22.34 20.02
C ASP A 44 -19.77 -21.00 20.60
N GLU A 45 -19.48 -19.89 19.91
CA GLU A 45 -20.33 -18.72 19.97
C GLU A 45 -21.70 -19.26 19.58
N LYS A 46 -22.48 -19.64 20.61
CA LYS A 46 -23.91 -19.84 20.51
C LYS A 46 -24.35 -18.71 19.61
N LYS A 47 -24.92 -19.07 18.48
CA LYS A 47 -25.62 -18.15 17.59
C LYS A 47 -26.77 -17.57 18.42
N GLU A 48 -26.45 -16.70 19.37
CA GLU A 48 -27.39 -15.90 20.12
C GLU A 48 -28.13 -15.15 19.03
N GLY A 49 -29.40 -15.56 18.89
CA GLY A 49 -30.16 -15.38 17.68
C GLY A 49 -30.01 -13.97 17.14
N ALA A 50 -29.69 -13.88 15.85
CA ALA A 50 -29.67 -12.67 15.03
C ALA A 50 -29.69 -11.39 15.87
N LYS A 51 -28.51 -11.00 16.42
CA LYS A 51 -28.34 -9.74 17.14
C LYS A 51 -29.14 -8.66 16.39
N PRO A 52 -30.08 -7.95 17.03
CA PRO A 52 -30.91 -6.97 16.33
C PRO A 52 -29.95 -6.01 15.65
N LYS A 53 -30.12 -5.81 14.34
CA LYS A 53 -29.26 -4.93 13.54
C LYS A 53 -29.33 -3.54 14.17
N LEU A 54 -28.31 -3.21 14.96
CA LEU A 54 -28.16 -1.90 15.59
C LEU A 54 -28.13 -0.90 14.44
N GLN A 55 -29.18 -0.09 14.31
CA GLN A 55 -29.23 0.93 13.28
C GLN A 55 -28.10 1.91 13.57
N LEU A 56 -27.14 2.00 12.64
CA LEU A 56 -25.98 2.88 12.81
C LEU A 56 -26.49 4.33 12.82
N PRO A 57 -26.28 5.10 13.90
CA PRO A 57 -26.71 6.48 13.97
C PRO A 57 -26.24 7.31 12.75
N ASP A 58 -27.10 8.20 12.26
CA ASP A 58 -26.87 8.94 11.00
C ASP A 58 -25.56 9.74 10.96
N HIS A 59 -25.07 10.20 12.11
CA HIS A 59 -23.81 10.95 12.21
C HIS A 59 -22.55 10.06 12.11
N LEU A 60 -22.70 8.74 12.30
CA LEU A 60 -21.63 7.75 12.11
C LEU A 60 -21.69 7.10 10.73
N GLN A 61 -22.77 7.31 9.98
CA GLN A 61 -22.85 6.82 8.60
C GLN A 61 -21.87 7.60 7.74
N VAL A 62 -20.93 6.88 7.13
CA VAL A 62 -20.02 7.44 6.14
C VAL A 62 -20.87 7.95 4.99
N ARG A 63 -20.83 9.26 4.75
CA ARG A 63 -21.49 9.82 3.57
C ARG A 63 -20.88 9.15 2.34
N PRO A 64 -21.69 8.68 1.38
CA PRO A 64 -21.13 8.20 0.13
C PRO A 64 -20.25 9.31 -0.44
N VAL A 65 -18.99 8.95 -0.73
CA VAL A 65 -18.07 9.86 -1.42
C VAL A 65 -18.82 10.34 -2.65
N THR A 66 -18.95 11.66 -2.80
CA THR A 66 -19.61 12.25 -3.96
C THR A 66 -19.11 11.54 -5.21
N PRO A 67 -20.00 10.97 -6.05
CA PRO A 67 -19.58 10.17 -7.18
C PRO A 67 -18.54 10.95 -7.97
N VAL A 68 -17.39 10.32 -8.18
CA VAL A 68 -16.26 10.92 -8.88
C VAL A 68 -16.71 11.46 -10.25
N GLU A 69 -17.69 10.80 -10.87
CA GLU A 69 -18.39 11.19 -12.10
C GLU A 69 -18.94 12.63 -12.11
N LYS A 70 -19.34 13.18 -10.95
CA LYS A 70 -19.81 14.57 -10.86
C LYS A 70 -18.70 15.59 -11.11
N TYR A 71 -17.46 15.23 -10.79
CA TYR A 71 -16.30 16.14 -10.85
C TYR A 71 -15.28 15.75 -11.92
N ILE A 72 -15.20 14.46 -12.28
CA ILE A 72 -14.34 13.94 -13.34
C ILE A 72 -15.20 13.67 -14.57
N LYS A 73 -15.24 14.65 -15.48
CA LYS A 73 -15.87 14.49 -16.79
C LYS A 73 -14.85 13.90 -17.76
N VAL A 74 -14.99 12.61 -18.08
CA VAL A 74 -14.18 11.97 -19.11
C VAL A 74 -14.74 12.35 -20.48
N LEU A 75 -14.07 13.25 -21.18
CA LEU A 75 -14.42 13.63 -22.55
C LEU A 75 -13.92 12.56 -23.55
N PRO A 76 -14.61 12.37 -24.69
CA PRO A 76 -14.16 11.43 -25.71
C PRO A 76 -12.79 11.83 -26.28
N SER A 77 -11.99 10.83 -26.66
CA SER A 77 -10.69 11.07 -27.29
C SER A 77 -10.85 11.72 -28.68
N PRO A 78 -9.86 12.52 -29.13
CA PRO A 78 -9.83 13.03 -30.49
C PRO A 78 -9.83 11.89 -31.53
N PRO A 79 -10.22 12.18 -32.79
CA PRO A 79 -10.24 11.18 -33.85
C PRO A 79 -8.83 10.72 -34.23
N VAL A 80 -8.65 9.41 -34.40
CA VAL A 80 -7.37 8.81 -34.78
C VAL A 80 -7.03 9.20 -36.23
N PRO A 81 -5.82 9.69 -36.50
CA PRO A 81 -5.40 10.03 -37.85
C PRO A 81 -5.30 8.79 -38.75
N LYS A 82 -5.71 8.94 -40.01
CA LYS A 82 -5.69 7.86 -41.01
C LYS A 82 -4.29 7.55 -41.55
N THR A 83 -3.35 8.47 -41.36
CA THR A 83 -1.99 8.38 -41.88
C THR A 83 -1.01 7.98 -40.79
N THR A 84 -0.08 7.09 -41.11
CA THR A 84 0.98 6.63 -40.18
C THR A 84 1.89 7.75 -39.72
N GLN A 85 2.18 8.72 -40.61
CA GLN A 85 2.95 9.92 -40.27
C GLN A 85 2.22 10.78 -39.23
N GLY A 86 0.90 10.90 -39.35
CA GLY A 86 0.08 11.67 -38.40
C GLY A 86 -0.12 10.96 -37.07
N PHE A 87 0.19 9.66 -36.97
CA PHE A 87 -0.01 8.88 -35.74
C PHE A 87 1.02 9.19 -34.65
N ILE A 88 2.20 9.70 -35.00
CA ILE A 88 3.22 10.05 -34.01
C ILE A 88 2.81 11.38 -33.35
N GLY A 89 2.65 11.39 -32.02
CA GLY A 89 2.36 12.62 -31.27
C GLY A 89 0.97 13.25 -31.51
N TRP A 90 0.04 12.52 -32.13
CA TRP A 90 -1.27 13.07 -32.53
C TRP A 90 -2.12 13.64 -31.39
N ARG A 91 -1.97 13.07 -30.17
CA ARG A 91 -2.64 13.59 -28.96
C ARG A 91 -1.94 14.82 -28.38
N SER A 92 -0.62 14.88 -28.51
CA SER A 92 0.20 16.01 -28.07
C SER A 92 -0.06 17.27 -28.90
N GLY A 93 -0.46 17.11 -30.17
CA GLY A 93 -0.81 18.24 -31.04
C GLY A 93 -2.18 18.89 -30.76
N VAL A 94 -2.96 18.39 -29.79
CA VAL A 94 -4.28 18.92 -29.45
C VAL A 94 -4.17 19.82 -28.20
N PRO A 95 -4.25 21.17 -28.35
CA PRO A 95 -4.06 22.09 -27.22
C PRO A 95 -5.05 21.85 -26.07
N ALA A 96 -6.26 21.39 -26.39
CA ALA A 96 -7.29 21.07 -25.41
C ALA A 96 -6.96 19.89 -24.48
N LEU A 97 -6.00 19.03 -24.85
CA LEU A 97 -5.57 17.90 -24.01
C LEU A 97 -4.40 18.25 -23.09
N ALA A 98 -3.68 19.35 -23.35
CA ALA A 98 -2.60 19.88 -22.52
C ALA A 98 -1.63 18.80 -21.96
N LEU A 99 -1.29 17.80 -22.78
CA LEU A 99 -0.45 16.66 -22.38
C LEU A 99 1.02 17.03 -22.22
N GLU A 100 1.41 18.19 -22.74
CA GLU A 100 2.78 18.71 -22.77
C GLU A 100 3.02 19.72 -21.63
N HIS A 101 2.40 19.49 -20.46
CA HIS A 101 2.73 20.25 -19.25
C HIS A 101 3.87 19.55 -18.50
N ASP A 102 4.79 20.36 -17.94
CA ASP A 102 5.88 19.93 -17.05
C ASP A 102 7.07 19.17 -17.67
N TYR A 103 7.27 19.21 -18.98
CA TYR A 103 8.51 18.68 -19.58
C TYR A 103 9.58 19.76 -19.69
N GLN A 104 10.69 19.61 -18.96
CA GLN A 104 11.87 20.44 -19.13
C GLN A 104 12.70 19.88 -20.28
N ILE A 105 12.71 20.56 -21.43
CA ILE A 105 13.58 20.21 -22.55
C ILE A 105 15.03 20.47 -22.12
N GLN A 106 15.74 19.41 -21.73
CA GLN A 106 17.18 19.47 -21.50
C GLN A 106 17.90 19.35 -22.84
N SER A 107 18.27 20.50 -23.42
CA SER A 107 19.18 20.54 -24.56
C SER A 107 20.63 20.46 -24.08
N CYS A 108 21.51 19.83 -24.86
CA CYS A 108 22.95 19.84 -24.66
C CYS A 108 23.59 21.25 -24.75
N LYS A 109 22.81 22.28 -25.09
CA LYS A 109 23.19 23.70 -25.03
C LYS A 109 22.65 24.45 -23.80
N GLY A 110 22.09 23.73 -22.81
CA GLY A 110 21.42 24.30 -21.63
C GLY A 110 19.90 24.27 -21.75
N ALA A 111 19.21 24.43 -20.62
CA ALA A 111 17.75 24.41 -20.56
C ALA A 111 17.18 25.61 -21.34
N VAL A 112 16.46 25.35 -22.44
CA VAL A 112 15.62 26.37 -23.07
C VAL A 112 14.33 26.40 -22.27
N CYS A 113 14.18 27.41 -21.42
CA CYS A 113 12.88 27.72 -20.83
C CYS A 113 11.96 28.17 -21.98
N SER A 114 10.97 27.36 -22.36
CA SER A 114 9.89 27.87 -23.19
C SER A 114 8.97 28.71 -22.29
N MET A 115 8.85 29.99 -22.60
CA MET A 115 7.91 30.90 -21.93
C MET A 115 6.47 30.56 -22.32
N LYS A 116 5.59 30.59 -21.31
CA LYS A 116 4.13 30.76 -21.32
C LYS A 116 3.29 29.78 -22.14
#